data_AF-A0A0G1TLG6-F1
#
_entry.id   AF-A0A0G1TLG6-F1
#
_cell.length_a   1.000
_cell.length_b   1.000
_cell.length_c   1.000
_cell.angle_alpha   90.00
_cell.angle_beta   90.00
_cell.angle_gamma   90.00
#
_symmetry.space_group_name_H-M   'P 1'
#
loop_
_entity.id
_entity.type
_entity.pdbx_description
1 polymer ?
#
loop_
_entity_poly.entity_id
_entity_poly.type
_entity_poly.pdbx_seq_one_letter_code
_entity_poly.pdbx_strand_id
1 'polypeptide(L)'
;MSINHRRGIVIGVILVLLFLFYYIRSLSPITKEIPPRPSPSAEESVQNSPITKCQNVVVSPGTTVELFTYQSDSQTRYDYRVAAMSEEDAINLQVLTTGGYLYVWNQPHRYTNDPVPNPPGKKIKLAEFPFANTISALDQVIRFGASGFSGDKLCTLWDDVDPVFEVPRLVDFVEGDDTTQKLADDLAKICQICAKTPDDRLASTCRQNLSCQ
;
A
#
# COMPACT_ATOMS: atom_id res chain seq x y z
N MET A 1 30.04 75.86 -8.32
CA MET A 1 29.93 74.89 -7.20
C MET A 1 30.53 73.57 -7.66
N SER A 2 31.62 73.13 -7.02
CA SER A 2 32.71 72.34 -7.60
C SER A 2 32.36 70.86 -7.88
N ILE A 3 32.83 70.34 -9.02
CA ILE A 3 32.78 68.93 -9.49
C ILE A 3 33.33 67.95 -8.42
N ASN A 4 34.17 68.43 -7.51
CA ASN A 4 34.75 67.63 -6.42
C ASN A 4 33.72 67.21 -5.36
N HIS A 5 32.60 67.94 -5.21
CA HIS A 5 31.59 67.59 -4.20
C HIS A 5 30.67 66.45 -4.65
N ARG A 6 30.35 66.36 -5.95
CA ARG A 6 29.54 65.24 -6.51
C ARG A 6 30.30 63.92 -6.53
N ARG A 7 31.63 63.96 -6.74
CA ARG A 7 32.48 62.75 -6.69
C ARG A 7 32.59 62.16 -5.28
N GLY A 8 32.65 63.01 -4.24
CA GLY A 8 32.67 62.55 -2.85
C GLY A 8 31.39 61.83 -2.42
N ILE A 9 30.23 62.31 -2.87
CA ILE A 9 28.93 61.69 -2.55
C ILE A 9 28.79 60.31 -3.22
N VAL A 10 29.20 60.18 -4.49
CA VAL A 10 29.13 58.88 -5.20
C VAL A 10 30.06 57.85 -4.56
N ILE A 11 31.28 58.25 -4.18
CA ILE A 11 32.22 57.35 -3.48
C ILE A 11 31.65 56.95 -2.10
N GLY A 12 31.03 57.88 -1.37
CA GLY A 12 30.39 57.60 -0.09
C GLY A 12 29.25 56.58 -0.20
N VAL A 13 28.38 56.70 -1.22
CA VAL A 13 27.29 55.74 -1.45
C VAL A 13 27.82 54.36 -1.82
N ILE A 14 28.86 54.28 -2.66
CA ILE A 14 29.49 53.00 -3.02
C ILE A 14 30.11 52.31 -1.80
N LEU A 15 30.77 53.06 -0.91
CA LEU A 15 31.35 52.51 0.31
C LEU A 15 30.28 51.98 1.28
N VAL A 16 29.14 52.68 1.42
CA VAL A 16 28.01 52.22 2.24
C VAL A 16 27.39 50.95 1.67
N LEU A 17 27.22 50.86 0.35
CA LEU A 17 26.71 49.65 -0.31
C LEU A 17 27.66 48.45 -0.15
N LEU A 18 28.96 48.68 -0.27
CA LEU A 18 29.97 47.64 -0.03
C LEU A 18 29.97 47.19 1.43
N PHE A 19 29.82 48.11 2.39
CA PHE A 19 29.74 47.78 3.81
C PHE A 19 28.48 46.97 4.13
N LEU A 20 27.33 47.35 3.59
CA LEU A 20 26.08 46.59 3.73
C LEU A 20 26.19 45.20 3.10
N PHE A 21 26.78 45.08 1.91
CA PHE A 21 26.99 43.79 1.26
C PHE A 21 27.91 42.89 2.10
N TYR A 22 28.99 43.42 2.66
CA TYR A 22 29.89 42.67 3.54
C TYR A 22 29.22 42.27 4.86
N TYR A 23 28.43 43.17 5.45
CA TYR A 23 27.72 42.92 6.70
C TYR A 23 26.66 41.82 6.55
N ILE A 24 25.86 41.86 5.46
CA ILE A 24 24.89 40.80 5.14
C ILE A 24 25.59 39.47 4.88
N ARG A 25 26.76 39.47 4.22
CA ARG A 25 27.55 38.24 4.01
C ARG A 25 28.14 37.69 5.32
N SER A 26 28.50 38.56 6.26
CA SER A 26 28.98 38.17 7.60
C SER A 26 27.88 37.58 8.50
N LEU A 27 26.61 37.86 8.18
CA LEU A 27 25.43 37.28 8.81
C LEU A 27 25.01 35.94 8.19
N SER A 28 25.93 35.26 7.47
CA SER A 28 25.72 33.86 7.07
C SER A 28 25.35 33.05 8.31
N PRO A 29 24.30 32.20 8.25
CA PRO A 29 23.89 31.41 9.40
C PRO A 29 25.07 30.58 9.87
N ILE A 30 25.28 30.54 11.19
CA ILE A 30 26.21 29.61 11.82
C ILE A 30 25.70 28.21 11.50
N THR A 31 26.21 27.60 10.42
CA THR A 31 26.24 26.15 10.30
C THR A 31 27.16 25.71 11.43
N LYS A 32 26.57 25.29 12.56
CA LYS A 32 27.32 24.50 13.53
C LYS A 32 27.91 23.35 12.73
N GLU A 33 29.23 23.27 12.65
CA GLU A 33 29.90 22.04 12.25
C GLU A 33 29.45 20.97 13.24
N ILE A 34 28.46 20.19 12.83
CA ILE A 34 28.21 18.88 13.41
C ILE A 34 29.51 18.12 13.09
N PRO A 35 30.20 17.53 14.10
CA PRO A 35 31.35 16.67 13.80
C PRO A 35 30.93 15.70 12.71
N PRO A 36 31.82 15.32 11.75
CA PRO A 36 31.44 14.45 10.66
C PRO A 36 30.68 13.28 11.26
N ARG A 37 29.39 13.17 10.91
CA ARG A 37 28.60 12.00 11.25
C ARG A 37 29.49 10.84 10.86
N PRO A 38 29.77 9.86 11.75
CA PRO A 38 30.41 8.64 11.27
C PRO A 38 29.64 8.25 10.02
N SER A 39 30.34 8.09 8.89
CA SER A 39 29.72 7.58 7.66
C SER A 39 28.75 6.50 8.10
N PRO A 40 27.47 6.54 7.69
CA PRO A 40 26.57 5.44 8.02
C PRO A 40 27.33 4.18 7.63
N SER A 41 27.79 3.47 8.65
CA SER A 41 28.54 2.23 8.51
C SER A 41 27.52 1.35 7.88
N ALA A 42 27.59 1.23 6.54
CA ALA A 42 26.60 0.61 5.68
C ALA A 42 25.44 0.10 6.53
N GLU A 43 24.49 1.00 6.88
CA GLU A 43 23.20 0.51 7.33
C GLU A 43 22.86 -0.44 6.21
N GLU A 44 22.87 -1.75 6.53
CA GLU A 44 22.52 -2.78 5.60
C GLU A 44 21.29 -2.23 4.93
N SER A 45 21.43 -1.82 3.66
CA SER A 45 20.28 -1.55 2.85
C SER A 45 19.61 -2.89 2.89
N VAL A 46 18.60 -3.05 3.75
CA VAL A 46 17.69 -4.17 3.69
C VAL A 46 17.21 -4.04 2.27
N GLN A 47 17.79 -4.88 1.41
CA GLN A 47 17.48 -4.89 0.01
C GLN A 47 16.06 -5.43 0.01
N ASN A 48 15.10 -4.50 0.14
CA ASN A 48 13.70 -4.83 0.13
C ASN A 48 13.47 -5.44 -1.24
N SER A 49 13.31 -6.76 -1.25
CA SER A 49 13.09 -7.48 -2.49
C SER A 49 11.88 -6.86 -3.18
N PRO A 50 11.97 -6.64 -4.50
CA PRO A 50 10.96 -5.88 -5.23
C PRO A 50 9.58 -6.50 -5.00
N ILE A 51 8.64 -5.66 -4.60
CA ILE A 51 7.27 -6.10 -4.33
C ILE A 51 6.49 -6.04 -5.64
N THR A 52 5.88 -7.16 -6.04
CA THR A 52 4.91 -7.18 -7.14
C THR A 52 3.52 -6.96 -6.57
N LYS A 53 2.81 -5.95 -7.08
CA LYS A 53 1.38 -5.73 -6.79
C LYS A 53 0.55 -6.16 -8.00
N CYS A 54 -0.45 -6.99 -7.78
CA CYS A 54 -1.50 -7.26 -8.75
C CYS A 54 -2.85 -6.74 -8.26
N GLN A 55 -3.63 -6.14 -9.15
CA GLN A 55 -5.00 -5.74 -8.91
C GLN A 55 -5.93 -6.47 -9.87
N ASN A 56 -7.04 -6.96 -9.35
CA ASN A 56 -8.14 -7.52 -10.12
C ASN A 56 -9.42 -6.83 -9.67
N VAL A 57 -10.23 -6.35 -10.61
CA VAL A 57 -11.52 -5.70 -10.31
C VAL A 57 -12.60 -6.36 -11.14
N VAL A 58 -13.70 -6.76 -10.51
CA VAL A 58 -14.92 -7.20 -11.18
C VAL A 58 -16.08 -6.36 -10.69
N VAL A 59 -16.69 -5.63 -11.62
CA VAL A 59 -17.86 -4.79 -11.37
C VAL A 59 -19.08 -5.46 -11.96
N SER A 60 -20.11 -5.65 -11.15
CA SER A 60 -21.43 -6.16 -11.53
C SER A 60 -22.55 -5.32 -10.89
N PRO A 61 -23.80 -5.41 -11.36
CA PRO A 61 -24.90 -4.68 -10.74
C PRO A 61 -25.03 -4.99 -9.24
N GLY A 62 -24.85 -3.98 -8.40
CA GLY A 62 -24.99 -4.09 -6.94
C GLY A 62 -23.81 -4.73 -6.20
N THR A 63 -22.73 -5.12 -6.89
CA THR A 63 -21.54 -5.69 -6.24
C THR A 63 -20.26 -5.38 -7.01
N THR A 64 -19.23 -4.93 -6.28
CA THR A 64 -17.87 -4.79 -6.79
C THR A 64 -16.93 -5.64 -5.96
N VAL A 65 -16.15 -6.48 -6.63
CA VAL A 65 -15.13 -7.33 -6.01
C VAL A 65 -13.76 -6.85 -6.49
N GLU A 66 -12.91 -6.44 -5.55
CA GLU A 66 -11.53 -6.09 -5.79
C GLU A 66 -10.61 -7.05 -5.03
N LEU A 67 -9.56 -7.52 -5.71
CA LEU A 67 -8.49 -8.27 -5.10
C LEU A 67 -7.17 -7.56 -5.38
N PHE A 68 -6.48 -7.16 -4.33
CA PHE A 68 -5.09 -6.74 -4.38
C PHE A 68 -4.20 -7.84 -3.83
N THR A 69 -3.14 -8.18 -4.57
CA THR A 69 -2.12 -9.13 -4.12
C THR A 69 -0.78 -8.44 -4.12
N TYR A 70 -0.02 -8.60 -3.04
CA TYR A 70 1.35 -8.15 -2.91
C TYR A 70 2.24 -9.36 -2.66
N GLN A 71 3.38 -9.46 -3.34
CA GLN A 71 4.35 -10.53 -3.11
C GLN A 71 5.77 -10.00 -3.15
N SER A 72 6.58 -10.45 -2.20
CA SER A 72 8.02 -10.25 -2.16
C SER A 72 8.66 -11.43 -1.44
N ASP A 73 9.56 -12.15 -2.11
CA ASP A 73 10.19 -13.37 -1.62
C ASP A 73 9.22 -14.35 -0.93
N SER A 74 9.27 -14.40 0.41
CA SER A 74 8.48 -15.27 1.29
C SER A 74 7.23 -14.61 1.88
N GLN A 75 7.03 -13.33 1.58
CA GLN A 75 5.92 -12.52 2.08
C GLN A 75 4.86 -12.38 1.01
N THR A 76 3.61 -12.52 1.44
CA THR A 76 2.45 -12.27 0.58
C THR A 76 1.35 -11.59 1.37
N ARG A 77 0.60 -10.74 0.69
CA ARG A 77 -0.59 -10.11 1.22
C ARG A 77 -1.71 -10.16 0.20
N TYR A 78 -2.89 -10.51 0.66
CA TYR A 78 -4.12 -10.47 -0.11
C TYR A 78 -5.11 -9.55 0.60
N ASP A 79 -5.57 -8.53 -0.13
CA ASP A 79 -6.64 -7.64 0.33
C ASP A 79 -7.85 -7.88 -0.57
N TYR A 80 -8.82 -8.63 -0.07
CA TYR A 80 -10.10 -8.86 -0.72
C TYR A 80 -11.09 -7.81 -0.24
N ARG A 81 -11.69 -7.07 -1.18
CA ARG A 81 -12.71 -6.07 -0.91
C ARG A 81 -13.94 -6.36 -1.74
N VAL A 82 -15.03 -6.68 -1.07
CA VAL A 82 -16.35 -6.84 -1.65
C VAL A 82 -17.21 -5.70 -1.15
N ALA A 83 -17.51 -4.77 -2.05
CA ALA A 83 -18.50 -3.72 -1.82
C ALA A 83 -19.84 -4.20 -2.38
N ALA A 84 -20.82 -4.38 -1.52
CA ALA A 84 -22.17 -4.81 -1.88
C ALA A 84 -23.22 -3.80 -1.37
N MET A 85 -24.44 -3.91 -1.89
CA MET A 85 -25.56 -3.06 -1.47
C MET A 85 -26.11 -3.42 -0.07
N SER A 86 -25.75 -4.56 0.49
CA SER A 86 -26.10 -5.01 1.85
C SER A 86 -24.83 -5.12 2.70
N GLU A 87 -24.94 -4.89 4.01
CA GLU A 87 -23.81 -5.12 4.93
C GLU A 87 -23.46 -6.61 5.04
N GLU A 88 -24.44 -7.49 4.85
CA GLU A 88 -24.32 -8.95 4.95
C GLU A 88 -23.42 -9.53 3.86
N ASP A 89 -23.48 -8.94 2.66
CA ASP A 89 -22.70 -9.35 1.50
C ASP A 89 -21.38 -8.55 1.36
N ALA A 90 -21.17 -7.54 2.20
CA ALA A 90 -19.93 -6.77 2.20
C ALA A 90 -18.84 -7.52 2.99
N ILE A 91 -17.67 -7.68 2.37
CA ILE A 91 -16.54 -8.41 2.96
C ILE A 91 -15.26 -7.60 2.73
N ASN A 92 -14.46 -7.40 3.77
CA ASN A 92 -13.12 -6.82 3.67
C ASN A 92 -12.14 -7.75 4.40
N LEU A 93 -11.67 -8.77 3.68
CA LEU A 93 -10.80 -9.81 4.20
C LEU A 93 -9.34 -9.48 3.86
N GLN A 94 -8.48 -9.51 4.86
CA GLN A 94 -7.05 -9.33 4.71
C GLN A 94 -6.31 -10.57 5.19
N VAL A 95 -5.38 -11.01 4.36
CA VAL A 95 -4.54 -12.18 4.59
C VAL A 95 -3.10 -11.74 4.43
N LEU A 96 -2.28 -11.94 5.44
CA LEU A 96 -0.86 -11.63 5.41
C LEU A 96 -0.08 -12.86 5.80
N THR A 97 0.95 -13.18 5.03
CA THR A 97 1.95 -14.15 5.46
C THR A 97 3.30 -13.47 5.57
N THR A 98 3.85 -13.53 6.78
CA THR A 98 5.16 -12.95 7.09
C THR A 98 5.74 -13.62 8.34
N GLY A 99 7.07 -13.71 8.42
CA GLY A 99 7.76 -14.27 9.59
C GLY A 99 7.36 -15.71 9.96
N GLY A 100 6.91 -16.51 8.98
CA GLY A 100 6.43 -17.88 9.20
C GLY A 100 5.03 -18.01 9.79
N TYR A 101 4.23 -16.93 9.80
CA TYR A 101 2.85 -16.93 10.27
C TYR A 101 1.89 -16.55 9.15
N LEU A 102 0.71 -17.17 9.15
CA LEU A 102 -0.48 -16.73 8.43
C LEU A 102 -1.32 -15.88 9.37
N TYR A 103 -1.67 -14.67 8.96
CA TYR A 103 -2.57 -13.75 9.65
C TYR A 103 -3.82 -13.54 8.80
N VAL A 104 -4.99 -13.61 9.42
CA VAL A 104 -6.30 -13.48 8.76
C VAL A 104 -7.18 -12.56 9.59
N TRP A 105 -7.65 -11.45 9.02
CA TRP A 105 -8.56 -10.54 9.72
C TRP A 105 -9.53 -9.88 8.75
N ASN A 106 -10.68 -9.50 9.28
CA ASN A 106 -11.66 -8.73 8.52
C ASN A 106 -11.63 -7.29 9.02
N GLN A 107 -11.51 -6.31 8.13
CA GLN A 107 -11.72 -4.92 8.53
C GLN A 107 -13.22 -4.66 8.69
N PRO A 108 -13.63 -3.90 9.72
CA PRO A 108 -15.04 -3.55 9.87
C PRO A 108 -15.50 -2.68 8.70
N HIS A 109 -16.65 -3.00 8.14
CA HIS A 109 -17.37 -2.07 7.28
C HIS A 109 -18.02 -0.99 8.15
N ARG A 110 -17.70 0.28 7.90
CA ARG A 110 -18.25 1.42 8.64
C ARG A 110 -19.27 2.12 7.75
N TYR A 111 -20.53 1.70 7.83
CA TYR A 111 -21.64 2.37 7.15
C TYR A 111 -22.19 3.57 7.93
N THR A 112 -21.93 3.60 9.25
CA THR A 112 -22.22 4.73 10.14
C THR A 112 -20.92 5.29 10.70
N ASN A 113 -20.99 6.51 11.28
CA ASN A 113 -19.87 7.14 11.96
C ASN A 113 -19.59 6.56 13.35
N ASP A 114 -20.29 5.49 13.73
CA ASP A 114 -20.14 4.90 15.05
C ASP A 114 -18.81 4.13 15.17
N PRO A 115 -18.12 4.23 16.31
CA PRO A 115 -16.89 3.50 16.54
C PRO A 115 -17.18 2.00 16.69
N VAL A 116 -17.09 1.25 15.60
CA VAL A 116 -17.06 -0.22 15.64
C VAL A 116 -15.64 -0.68 15.96
N PRO A 117 -15.42 -1.47 17.04
CA PRO A 117 -14.12 -2.06 17.35
C PRO A 117 -13.72 -3.06 16.25
N ASN A 118 -12.43 -3.17 15.97
CA ASN A 118 -11.94 -4.16 15.02
C ASN A 118 -12.23 -5.56 15.56
N PRO A 119 -12.85 -6.46 14.79
CA PRO A 119 -12.96 -7.84 15.21
C PRO A 119 -11.55 -8.44 15.36
N PRO A 120 -11.34 -9.38 16.30
CA PRO A 120 -10.04 -10.00 16.47
C PRO A 120 -9.64 -10.75 15.20
N GLY A 121 -8.36 -10.63 14.85
CA GLY A 121 -7.74 -11.43 13.82
C GLY A 121 -7.41 -12.83 14.34
N LYS A 122 -7.14 -13.74 13.41
CA LYS A 122 -6.62 -15.08 13.67
C LYS A 122 -5.22 -15.21 13.10
N LYS A 123 -4.37 -15.99 13.77
CA LYS A 123 -3.05 -16.32 13.26
C LYS A 123 -2.68 -17.77 13.53
N ILE A 124 -1.82 -18.32 12.69
CA ILE A 124 -1.24 -19.65 12.88
C ILE A 124 0.19 -19.67 12.36
N LYS A 125 1.07 -20.42 13.04
CA LYS A 125 2.41 -20.67 12.55
C LYS A 125 2.35 -21.70 11.41
N LEU A 126 2.96 -21.36 10.28
CA LEU A 126 3.00 -22.23 9.11
C LEU A 126 4.20 -23.18 9.20
N ALA A 127 3.96 -24.47 8.98
CA ALA A 127 5.02 -25.43 8.68
C ALA A 127 5.47 -25.28 7.21
N GLU A 128 4.49 -25.09 6.31
CA GLU A 128 4.67 -24.80 4.89
C GLU A 128 3.61 -23.80 4.44
N PHE A 129 3.88 -23.07 3.35
CA PHE A 129 2.99 -22.05 2.84
C PHE A 129 1.80 -22.69 2.09
N PRO A 130 0.53 -22.48 2.51
CA PRO A 130 -0.60 -23.21 1.95
C PRO A 130 -1.08 -22.70 0.57
N PHE A 131 -0.68 -21.49 0.14
CA PHE A 131 -1.09 -20.93 -1.16
C PHE A 131 0.11 -20.57 -2.05
N ALA A 132 0.56 -21.52 -2.87
CA ALA A 132 1.42 -21.18 -4.01
C ALA A 132 0.57 -20.51 -5.10
N ASN A 133 0.15 -19.26 -4.89
CA ASN A 133 -0.36 -18.46 -6.00
C ASN A 133 0.85 -18.02 -6.79
N THR A 134 1.04 -18.63 -7.95
CA THR A 134 1.93 -18.12 -8.97
C THR A 134 1.39 -16.77 -9.40
N ILE A 135 1.93 -15.68 -8.84
CA ILE A 135 1.76 -14.38 -9.45
C ILE A 135 2.48 -14.47 -10.78
N SER A 136 1.69 -14.64 -11.84
CA SER A 136 2.19 -14.61 -13.20
C SER A 136 2.93 -13.29 -13.44
N ALA A 137 3.95 -13.35 -14.28
CA ALA A 137 4.94 -12.31 -14.51
C ALA A 137 4.36 -10.89 -14.58
N LEU A 138 5.17 -9.91 -14.14
CA LEU A 138 4.95 -8.47 -14.33
C LEU A 138 4.42 -8.20 -15.76
N ASP A 139 3.51 -7.24 -15.90
CA ASP A 139 2.90 -6.81 -17.17
C ASP A 139 1.91 -7.77 -17.85
N GLN A 140 1.40 -8.81 -17.18
CA GLN A 140 0.30 -9.59 -17.76
C GLN A 140 -1.05 -8.89 -17.57
N VAL A 141 -1.55 -8.25 -18.62
CA VAL A 141 -2.94 -7.78 -18.67
C VAL A 141 -3.82 -8.84 -19.32
N ILE A 142 -4.54 -9.63 -18.52
CA ILE A 142 -5.61 -10.48 -19.04
C ILE A 142 -6.89 -9.63 -19.01
N ARG A 143 -7.34 -9.16 -20.18
CA ARG A 143 -8.58 -8.36 -20.30
C ARG A 143 -9.78 -9.19 -20.69
N PHE A 144 -10.88 -9.03 -19.97
CA PHE A 144 -12.14 -9.70 -20.29
C PHE A 144 -13.29 -8.72 -20.56
N GLY A 145 -13.35 -8.13 -21.76
CA GLY A 145 -14.51 -7.33 -22.16
C GLY A 145 -14.19 -6.26 -23.20
N ALA A 146 -15.23 -5.59 -23.70
CA ALA A 146 -15.12 -4.44 -24.61
C ALA A 146 -15.05 -3.08 -23.86
N SER A 147 -15.39 -3.03 -22.57
CA SER A 147 -15.31 -1.86 -21.70
C SER A 147 -14.25 -2.07 -20.62
N GLY A 148 -13.25 -1.20 -20.54
CA GLY A 148 -11.93 -1.48 -19.98
C GLY A 148 -11.75 -1.48 -18.46
N PHE A 149 -12.67 -2.03 -17.65
CA PHE A 149 -12.45 -2.07 -16.19
C PHE A 149 -12.95 -3.32 -15.42
N SER A 150 -13.78 -4.19 -16.02
CA SER A 150 -14.30 -5.37 -15.32
C SER A 150 -13.61 -6.63 -15.83
N GLY A 151 -12.93 -7.35 -14.94
CA GLY A 151 -12.26 -8.62 -15.22
C GLY A 151 -10.76 -8.54 -15.47
N ASP A 152 -10.19 -7.34 -15.56
CA ASP A 152 -8.78 -7.14 -15.85
C ASP A 152 -7.90 -7.47 -14.64
N LYS A 153 -6.82 -8.23 -14.86
CA LYS A 153 -5.70 -8.38 -13.93
C LYS A 153 -4.56 -7.48 -14.36
N LEU A 154 -4.10 -6.58 -13.50
CA LEU A 154 -2.95 -5.71 -13.76
C LEU A 154 -1.89 -5.93 -12.70
N CYS A 155 -0.67 -6.28 -13.09
CA CYS A 155 0.46 -6.47 -12.19
C CYS A 155 1.57 -5.46 -12.48
N THR A 156 2.02 -4.74 -11.44
CA THR A 156 3.08 -3.74 -11.51
C THR A 156 4.06 -3.91 -10.37
N LEU A 157 5.25 -3.33 -10.49
CA LEU A 157 6.11 -3.11 -9.33
C LEU A 157 5.43 -2.12 -8.39
N TRP A 158 5.47 -2.41 -7.10
CA TRP A 158 5.04 -1.50 -6.04
C TRP A 158 6.09 -0.41 -5.86
N ASP A 159 5.65 0.83 -5.63
CA ASP A 159 6.50 2.01 -5.52
C ASP A 159 6.99 2.28 -4.09
N ASP A 160 6.81 1.31 -3.18
CA ASP A 160 7.29 1.31 -1.79
C ASP A 160 6.79 2.50 -0.93
N VAL A 161 5.68 3.13 -1.30
CA VAL A 161 5.15 4.30 -0.56
C VAL A 161 4.58 3.92 0.80
N ASP A 162 4.00 2.72 0.94
CA ASP A 162 3.45 2.19 2.20
C ASP A 162 4.02 0.80 2.54
N PRO A 163 4.28 0.50 3.83
CA PRO A 163 4.77 -0.81 4.25
C PRO A 163 3.65 -1.86 4.23
N VAL A 164 3.53 -2.57 3.12
CA VAL A 164 2.40 -3.48 2.87
C VAL A 164 2.45 -4.79 3.69
N PHE A 165 3.61 -5.22 4.16
CA PHE A 165 3.79 -6.49 4.89
C PHE A 165 3.88 -6.33 6.42
N GLU A 166 3.54 -5.15 6.95
CA GLU A 166 3.46 -4.94 8.39
C GLU A 166 2.19 -5.57 8.99
N VAL A 167 2.37 -6.30 10.09
CA VAL A 167 1.24 -6.78 10.90
C VAL A 167 0.59 -5.59 11.60
N PRO A 168 -0.72 -5.34 11.42
CA PRO A 168 -1.37 -4.17 11.97
C PRO A 168 -1.39 -4.19 13.50
N ARG A 169 -0.93 -3.11 14.13
CA ARG A 169 -0.85 -2.99 15.60
C ARG A 169 -2.19 -2.80 16.30
N LEU A 170 -3.23 -2.42 15.56
CA LEU A 170 -4.57 -2.12 16.07
C LEU A 170 -5.54 -3.32 15.96
N VAL A 171 -5.02 -4.51 15.64
CA VAL A 171 -5.78 -5.75 15.54
C VAL A 171 -5.18 -6.75 16.51
N ASP A 172 -5.99 -7.25 17.43
CA ASP A 172 -5.60 -8.33 18.32
C ASP A 172 -5.67 -9.66 17.56
N PHE A 173 -4.54 -10.36 17.46
CA PHE A 173 -4.47 -11.66 16.77
C PHE A 173 -4.44 -12.82 17.76
N VAL A 174 -5.44 -13.68 17.67
CA VAL A 174 -5.53 -14.91 18.46
C VAL A 174 -4.91 -16.06 17.69
N GLU A 175 -3.98 -16.77 18.31
CA GLU A 175 -3.38 -17.97 17.72
C GLU A 175 -4.33 -19.16 17.80
N GLY A 176 -4.49 -19.89 16.70
CA GLY A 176 -5.37 -21.06 16.69
C GLY A 176 -5.33 -21.87 15.39
N ASP A 177 -5.51 -23.17 15.53
CA ASP A 177 -5.56 -24.13 14.42
C ASP A 177 -6.78 -23.90 13.51
N ASP A 178 -7.79 -23.15 13.99
CA ASP A 178 -8.98 -22.75 13.23
C ASP A 178 -8.73 -21.62 12.23
N THR A 179 -7.52 -21.05 12.19
CA THR A 179 -7.17 -19.93 11.29
C THR A 179 -7.35 -20.31 9.82
N THR A 180 -6.97 -21.53 9.43
CA THR A 180 -7.10 -22.03 8.05
C THR A 180 -8.57 -22.26 7.68
N GLN A 181 -9.37 -22.79 8.60
CA GLN A 181 -10.81 -22.97 8.40
C GLN A 181 -11.51 -21.62 8.25
N LYS A 182 -11.19 -20.63 9.11
CA LYS A 182 -11.72 -19.26 8.97
C LYS A 182 -11.42 -18.67 7.60
N LEU A 183 -10.18 -18.81 7.13
CA LEU A 183 -9.80 -18.32 5.80
C LEU A 183 -10.60 -19.01 4.71
N ALA A 184 -10.77 -20.34 4.78
CA ALA A 184 -11.57 -21.09 3.83
C ALA A 184 -13.04 -20.63 3.82
N ASP A 185 -13.64 -20.42 4.99
CA ASP A 185 -15.02 -19.96 5.13
C ASP A 185 -15.22 -18.55 4.53
N ASP A 186 -14.29 -17.62 4.79
CA ASP A 186 -14.38 -16.26 4.25
C ASP A 186 -14.16 -16.23 2.73
N LEU A 187 -13.20 -17.01 2.21
CA LEU A 187 -13.01 -17.16 0.76
C LEU A 187 -14.24 -17.79 0.09
N ALA A 188 -14.85 -18.81 0.71
CA ALA A 188 -16.06 -19.45 0.20
C ALA A 188 -17.22 -18.44 0.07
N LYS A 189 -17.38 -17.53 1.04
CA LYS A 189 -18.39 -16.46 0.95
C LYS A 189 -18.14 -15.53 -0.23
N ILE A 190 -16.89 -15.09 -0.42
CA ILE A 190 -16.53 -14.23 -1.56
C ILE A 190 -16.82 -14.97 -2.89
N CYS A 191 -16.48 -16.25 -2.98
CA CYS A 191 -16.79 -17.08 -4.15
C CYS A 191 -18.29 -17.24 -4.40
N GLN A 192 -19.10 -17.38 -3.34
CA GLN A 192 -20.57 -17.41 -3.47
C GLN A 192 -21.13 -16.09 -3.99
N ILE A 193 -20.55 -14.96 -3.58
CA ILE A 193 -20.94 -13.64 -4.10
C ILE A 193 -20.64 -13.53 -5.60
N CYS A 194 -19.46 -13.97 -6.03
CA CYS A 194 -19.13 -14.07 -7.46
C CYS A 194 -20.14 -14.94 -8.22
N ALA A 195 -20.56 -16.07 -7.65
CA ALA A 195 -21.50 -16.99 -8.30
C ALA A 195 -22.93 -16.42 -8.43
N LYS A 196 -23.33 -15.47 -7.58
CA LYS A 196 -24.63 -14.79 -7.63
C LYS A 196 -24.64 -13.60 -8.60
N THR A 197 -23.52 -13.29 -9.23
CA THR A 197 -23.44 -12.22 -10.24
C THR A 197 -24.34 -12.56 -11.43
N PRO A 198 -25.28 -11.67 -11.85
CA PRO A 198 -26.27 -11.99 -12.88
C PRO A 198 -25.72 -12.28 -14.28
N ASP A 199 -24.50 -11.80 -14.59
CA ASP A 199 -23.84 -12.00 -15.87
C ASP A 199 -22.88 -13.19 -15.76
N ASP A 200 -23.13 -14.26 -16.52
CA ASP A 200 -22.34 -15.51 -16.48
C ASP A 200 -20.86 -15.28 -16.79
N ARG A 201 -20.54 -14.34 -17.68
CA ARG A 201 -19.16 -14.01 -18.02
C ARG A 201 -18.47 -13.31 -16.87
N LEU A 202 -19.13 -12.33 -16.25
CA LEU A 202 -18.61 -11.64 -15.06
C LEU A 202 -18.48 -12.59 -13.86
N ALA A 203 -19.47 -13.46 -13.64
CA ALA A 203 -19.44 -14.48 -12.60
C ALA A 203 -18.23 -15.43 -12.79
N SER A 204 -18.03 -15.90 -14.04
CA SER A 204 -16.89 -16.73 -14.41
C SER A 204 -15.56 -16.01 -14.17
N THR A 205 -15.43 -14.75 -14.59
CA THR A 205 -14.19 -13.98 -14.40
C THR A 205 -13.91 -13.69 -12.92
N CYS A 206 -14.94 -13.35 -12.14
CA CYS A 206 -14.84 -13.16 -10.68
C CYS A 206 -14.31 -14.42 -10.00
N ARG A 207 -14.90 -15.58 -10.30
CA ARG A 207 -14.47 -16.88 -9.77
C ARG A 207 -13.05 -17.25 -10.21
N GLN A 208 -12.71 -17.01 -11.47
CA GLN A 208 -11.37 -17.31 -11.99
C GLN A 208 -10.28 -16.48 -11.31
N ASN A 209 -10.51 -15.17 -11.14
CA ASN A 209 -9.52 -14.26 -10.56
C ASN A 209 -9.28 -14.51 -9.06
N LEU A 210 -10.28 -15.06 -8.37
CA LEU A 210 -10.19 -15.45 -6.96
C LEU A 210 -9.78 -16.91 -6.76
N SER A 211 -9.52 -17.65 -7.84
CA SER A 211 -9.26 -19.10 -7.80
C SER A 211 -10.36 -19.90 -7.08
N CYS A 212 -11.61 -19.49 -7.23
CA CYS A 212 -12.79 -20.19 -6.71
C CYS A 212 -13.01 -21.49 -7.49
N GLN A 213 -12.42 -22.60 -7.04
CA GLN A 213 -12.66 -23.94 -7.59
C GLN A 213 -14.15 -24.32 -7.50
#